data_AF-A0A3U5W7A5-F1
#
_entry.id   AF-A0A3U5W7A5-F1
#
_cell.length_a   1.000
_cell.length_b   1.000
_cell.length_c   1.000
_cell.angle_alpha   90.00
_cell.angle_beta   90.00
_cell.angle_gamma   90.00
#
_symmetry.space_group_name_H-M   'P 1'
#
loop_
_entity.id
_entity.type
_entity.pdbx_description
1 polymer ?
#
loop_
_entity_poly.entity_id
_entity_poly.type
_entity_poly.pdbx_seq_one_letter_code
_entity_poly.pdbx_strand_id
1 'polypeptide(L)'
;MKEFLFHSTVGVIQTRKALQAAGMTFRVSDIPRDLRGGCGLCIWLTCPPGEEIQWVIPGLTESIYCQQDGVWRCIAHYGVSPR
;
A
#
# COMPACT_ATOMS: atom_id res chain seq x y z
N MET A 1 -0.59 -1.69 -11.81
CA MET A 1 -0.03 -2.34 -10.59
C MET A 1 -0.01 -1.29 -9.49
N LYS A 2 -0.41 -1.65 -8.27
CA LYS A 2 -0.55 -0.70 -7.15
C LYS A 2 0.44 -1.02 -6.05
N GLU A 3 0.93 0.02 -5.41
CA GLU A 3 1.88 -0.08 -4.32
C GLU A 3 1.30 0.60 -3.08
N PHE A 4 1.12 -0.17 -2.01
CA PHE A 4 0.61 0.27 -0.73
C PHE A 4 1.77 0.57 0.21
N LEU A 5 1.85 1.80 0.68
CA LEU A 5 2.80 2.24 1.69
C LEU A 5 2.09 2.31 3.05
N PHE A 6 2.86 2.10 4.11
CA PHE A 6 2.33 1.98 5.46
C PHE A 6 3.12 2.81 6.46
N HIS A 7 2.40 3.41 7.41
CA HIS A 7 2.96 4.13 8.55
C HIS A 7 3.78 3.22 9.47
N SER A 8 3.46 1.92 9.50
CA SER A 8 4.11 0.93 10.37
C SER A 8 4.13 -0.47 9.77
N THR A 9 5.06 -1.31 10.24
CA THR A 9 5.14 -2.73 9.87
C THR A 9 3.86 -3.51 10.22
N VAL A 10 3.09 -3.04 11.21
CA VAL A 10 1.78 -3.61 11.56
C VAL A 10 0.82 -3.55 10.38
N GLY A 11 0.80 -2.42 9.65
CA GLY A 11 -0.02 -2.25 8.45
C GLY A 11 0.32 -3.26 7.35
N VAL A 12 1.62 -3.48 7.13
CA VAL A 12 2.12 -4.48 6.17
C VAL A 12 1.65 -5.88 6.58
N ILE A 13 1.83 -6.26 7.85
CA ILE A 13 1.50 -7.61 8.34
C ILE A 13 -0.01 -7.86 8.25
N GLN A 14 -0.85 -6.90 8.65
CA GLN A 14 -2.30 -7.06 8.61
C GLN A 14 -2.83 -7.14 7.18
N THR A 15 -2.37 -6.24 6.31
CA THR A 15 -2.77 -6.23 4.90
C THR A 15 -2.31 -7.52 4.20
N ARG A 16 -1.09 -7.99 4.46
CA ARG A 16 -0.60 -9.28 3.97
C ARG A 16 -1.52 -10.42 4.36
N LYS A 17 -1.93 -10.50 5.62
CA LYS A 17 -2.84 -11.55 6.10
C LYS A 17 -4.20 -11.48 5.41
N ALA A 18 -4.75 -10.27 5.24
CA ALA A 18 -6.03 -10.08 4.55
C ALA A 18 -5.95 -10.53 3.08
N LEU A 19 -4.89 -10.14 2.38
CA LEU A 19 -4.65 -10.53 0.99
C LEU A 19 -4.46 -12.05 0.84
N GLN A 20 -3.72 -12.69 1.77
CA GLN A 20 -3.57 -14.14 1.82
C GLN A 20 -4.91 -14.85 2.03
N ALA A 21 -5.72 -14.38 2.98
CA ALA A 21 -7.05 -14.95 3.25
C ALA A 21 -8.01 -14.82 2.06
N ALA A 22 -7.87 -13.75 1.28
CA ALA A 22 -8.66 -13.50 0.08
C ALA A 22 -8.12 -14.20 -1.18
N GLY A 23 -6.99 -14.93 -1.09
CA GLY A 23 -6.39 -15.59 -2.25
C GLY A 23 -5.80 -14.63 -3.28
N MET A 24 -5.48 -13.40 -2.88
CA MET A 24 -4.94 -12.38 -3.78
C MET A 24 -3.46 -12.64 -4.09
N THR A 25 -3.06 -12.35 -5.32
CA THR A 25 -1.64 -12.34 -5.70
C THR A 25 -1.02 -10.99 -5.33
N PHE A 26 -0.04 -11.00 -4.44
CA PHE A 26 0.67 -9.80 -3.98
C PHE A 26 2.14 -10.09 -3.71
N ARG A 27 2.94 -9.03 -3.55
CA ARG A 27 4.35 -9.11 -3.15
C ARG A 27 4.66 -8.08 -2.07
N VAL A 28 5.45 -8.46 -1.07
CA VAL A 28 6.05 -7.52 -0.11
C VAL A 28 7.44 -7.15 -0.62
N SER A 29 7.81 -5.87 -0.58
CA SER A 29 9.19 -5.43 -0.82
C SER A 29 9.54 -4.19 0.01
N ASP A 30 10.80 -3.78 -0.06
CA ASP A 30 11.21 -2.44 0.37
C ASP A 30 10.54 -1.37 -0.52
N ILE A 31 10.32 -0.19 0.07
CA ILE A 31 9.79 0.97 -0.65
C ILE A 31 10.80 1.42 -1.72
N PRO A 32 10.38 1.70 -2.97
CA PRO A 32 11.22 2.29 -4.01
C PRO A 32 11.93 3.54 -3.50
N ARG A 33 13.17 3.77 -3.95
CA ARG A 33 13.98 4.91 -3.49
C ARG A 33 13.33 6.27 -3.75
N ASP A 34 12.48 6.34 -4.76
CA ASP A 34 11.74 7.55 -5.16
C ASP A 34 10.52 7.82 -4.28
N LEU A 35 10.10 6.83 -3.48
CA LEU A 35 9.02 6.92 -2.52
C LEU A 35 9.56 6.94 -1.08
N ARG A 36 8.78 7.51 -0.19
CA ARG A 36 9.06 7.56 1.25
C ARG A 36 7.79 7.12 1.96
N GLY A 37 7.93 6.23 2.94
CA GLY A 37 6.83 5.80 3.80
C GLY A 37 7.34 5.36 5.15
N GLY A 38 6.46 5.33 6.15
CA GLY A 38 6.85 5.26 7.56
C GLY A 38 7.74 4.07 7.93
N CYS A 39 7.42 2.86 7.46
CA CYS A 39 8.12 1.63 7.87
C CYS A 39 9.14 1.06 6.88
N GLY A 40 9.39 1.71 5.75
CA GLY A 40 10.35 1.23 4.74
C GLY A 40 9.88 0.04 3.90
N LEU A 41 8.70 -0.53 4.17
CA LEU A 41 8.12 -1.65 3.42
C LEU A 41 6.83 -1.26 2.68
N CYS A 42 6.58 -1.90 1.56
CA CYS A 42 5.36 -1.77 0.77
C CYS A 42 4.78 -3.12 0.34
N ILE A 43 3.52 -3.09 -0.10
CA ILE A 43 2.85 -4.23 -0.74
C ILE A 43 2.46 -3.87 -2.17
N TRP A 44 2.89 -4.71 -3.10
CA TRP A 44 2.50 -4.68 -4.50
C TRP A 44 1.26 -5.53 -4.68
N LEU A 45 0.21 -4.93 -5.22
CA LEU A 45 -1.06 -5.58 -5.48
C LEU A 45 -1.53 -5.26 -6.90
N THR A 46 -1.92 -6.29 -7.63
CA THR A 46 -2.65 -6.13 -8.89
C THR A 46 -4.13 -6.29 -8.60
N CYS A 47 -4.89 -5.20 -8.72
CA CYS A 47 -6.35 -5.23 -8.64
C CYS A 47 -6.96 -4.18 -9.59
N PRO A 48 -8.21 -4.37 -10.04
CA PRO A 48 -8.97 -3.40 -10.82
C PRO A 48 -9.07 -2.02 -10.14
N PRO A 49 -9.22 -0.91 -10.89
CA PRO A 49 -9.42 0.41 -10.30
C PRO A 49 -10.62 0.43 -9.33
N GLY A 50 -10.46 1.08 -8.18
CA GLY A 50 -11.45 1.14 -7.10
C GLY A 50 -11.34 0.01 -6.08
N GLU A 51 -10.88 -1.18 -6.46
CA GLU A 51 -10.74 -2.31 -5.54
C GLU A 51 -9.60 -2.15 -4.52
N GLU A 52 -8.69 -1.21 -4.73
CA GLU A 52 -7.63 -0.88 -3.77
C GLU A 52 -8.18 -0.37 -2.43
N ILE A 53 -9.36 0.25 -2.45
CA ILE A 53 -9.96 0.90 -1.30
C ILE A 53 -10.33 -0.13 -0.22
N GLN A 54 -10.72 -1.34 -0.61
CA GLN A 54 -11.09 -2.40 0.34
C GLN A 54 -9.90 -2.90 1.18
N TRP A 55 -8.67 -2.65 0.71
CA TRP A 55 -7.43 -3.07 1.37
C TRP A 55 -6.80 -1.96 2.21
N VAL A 56 -7.43 -0.78 2.26
CA VAL A 56 -6.99 0.34 3.10
C VAL A 56 -7.34 0.04 4.54
N ILE A 57 -6.34 0.12 5.43
CA ILE A 57 -6.53 0.02 6.87
C ILE A 57 -6.34 1.42 7.47
N PRO A 58 -7.42 2.07 7.96
CA PRO A 58 -7.34 3.41 8.53
C PRO A 58 -6.27 3.50 9.64
N GLY A 59 -5.42 4.51 9.57
CA GLY A 59 -4.34 4.74 10.52
C GLY A 59 -3.10 3.85 10.34
N LEU A 60 -3.14 2.85 9.43
CA LEU A 60 -1.99 2.00 9.11
C LEU A 60 -1.51 2.17 7.67
N THR A 61 -2.44 2.21 6.70
CA THR A 61 -2.13 2.57 5.32
C THR A 61 -1.80 4.05 5.25
N GLU A 62 -0.68 4.38 4.66
CA GLU A 62 -0.21 5.75 4.49
C GLU A 62 -0.59 6.31 3.12
N SER A 63 -0.30 5.57 2.06
CA SER A 63 -0.56 6.04 0.71
C SER A 63 -0.62 4.87 -0.26
N ILE A 64 -1.25 5.11 -1.41
CA ILE A 64 -1.33 4.16 -2.51
C ILE A 64 -0.79 4.85 -3.75
N TYR A 65 0.18 4.20 -4.38
CA TYR A 65 0.74 4.61 -5.66
C TYR A 65 0.31 3.64 -6.76
N CYS A 66 0.14 4.16 -7.96
CA CYS A 66 -0.07 3.36 -9.16
C CYS A 66 1.04 3.68 -10.16
N GLN A 67 1.64 2.64 -10.74
CA GLN A 67 2.61 2.84 -11.81
C GLN A 67 1.86 3.06 -13.13
N GLN A 68 2.05 4.23 -13.75
CA GLN A 68 1.52 4.61 -15.05
C GLN A 68 2.70 5.05 -15.92
N ASP A 69 2.92 4.38 -17.06
CA ASP A 69 4.01 4.70 -18.00
C ASP A 69 5.42 4.77 -17.37
N GLY A 70 5.68 3.89 -16.41
CA GLY A 70 6.95 3.84 -15.67
C GLY A 70 7.09 4.88 -14.55
N VAL A 71 6.10 5.77 -14.37
CA VAL A 71 6.08 6.79 -13.32
C VAL A 71 5.13 6.39 -12.19
N TRP A 72 5.56 6.59 -10.96
CA TRP A 72 4.70 6.43 -9.79
C TRP A 72 3.80 7.64 -9.60
N ARG A 73 2.49 7.42 -9.64
CA ARG A 73 1.48 8.45 -9.33
C ARG A 73 0.77 8.10 -8.03
N CYS A 74 0.80 9.02 -7.07
CA CYS A 74 0.00 8.90 -5.86
C CYS A 74 -1.47 9.00 -6.22
N ILE A 75 -2.26 7.96 -5.90
CA ILE A 75 -3.70 7.92 -6.14
C ILE A 75 -4.52 8.09 -4.86
N ALA A 76 -3.90 7.87 -3.69
CA ALA A 76 -4.48 8.16 -2.39
C ALA A 76 -3.39 8.41 -1.34
N HIS A 77 -3.61 9.37 -0.45
CA HIS A 77 -2.77 9.64 0.73
C HIS A 77 -3.68 9.75 1.95
N TYR A 78 -3.43 8.88 2.93
CA TYR A 78 -4.07 8.84 4.23
C TYR A 78 -3.09 9.36 5.27
N GLY A 79 -3.14 10.68 5.52
CA GLY A 79 -2.31 11.31 6.53
C GLY A 79 -2.55 10.68 7.90
N VAL A 80 -1.53 10.70 8.76
CA VAL A 80 -1.78 10.53 10.20
C VAL A 80 -2.64 11.71 10.61
N SER A 81 -3.88 11.49 11.06
CA SER A 81 -4.59 12.55 11.77
C SER A 81 -3.68 12.96 12.93
N PRO A 82 -3.26 14.24 13.02
CA PRO A 82 -2.62 14.72 14.23
C PRO A 82 -3.63 14.51 15.35
N ARG A 83 -3.21 13.80 16.40
CA ARG A 83 -3.98 13.72 17.64
C ARG A 83 -3.98 15.08 18.32
#